data_AF-B2YF40-F1
#
_entry.id   AF-B2YF40-F1
#
_cell.length_a   1.000
_cell.length_b   1.000
_cell.length_c   1.000
_cell.angle_alpha   90.00
_cell.angle_beta   90.00
_cell.angle_gamma   90.00
#
_symmetry.space_group_name_H-M   'P 1'
#
loop_
_entity.id
_entity.type
_entity.pdbx_description
1 polymer ?
#
loop_
_entity_poly.entity_id
_entity_poly.type
_entity_poly.pdbx_seq_one_letter_code
_entity_poly.pdbx_strand_id
1 'polypeptide(L)' 'MIMNFYLSFPSFLFILGLFCFVSNRKHLLSMLLSLEFIVLVLFFMLFMYLNLYNYENYFSMMFLTF' A
#
# COMPACT_ATOMS: atom_id res chain seq x y z
N MET A 1 -18.61 -12.34 -1.51
CA MET A 1 -17.84 -12.52 -0.25
C MET A 1 -16.34 -12.45 -0.48
N ILE A 2 -15.77 -13.23 -1.41
CA ILE A 2 -14.33 -13.22 -1.70
C ILE A 2 -13.78 -11.82 -2.08
N MET A 3 -14.52 -11.04 -2.88
CA MET A 3 -14.11 -9.67 -3.25
C MET A 3 -13.97 -8.71 -2.04
N ASN A 4 -14.84 -8.84 -1.03
CA ASN A 4 -14.78 -7.99 0.16
C ASN A 4 -13.58 -8.35 1.04
N PHE A 5 -13.21 -9.64 1.10
CA PHE A 5 -12.00 -10.06 1.80
C PHE A 5 -10.75 -9.47 1.15
N TYR A 6 -10.67 -9.48 -0.19
CA TYR A 6 -9.55 -8.87 -0.93
C TYR A 6 -9.43 -7.35 -0.72
N LEU A 7 -10.55 -6.64 -0.55
CA LEU A 7 -10.55 -5.21 -0.20
C LEU A 7 -10.13 -4.95 1.25
N SER A 8 -10.47 -5.85 2.17
CA SER A 8 -10.14 -5.70 3.60
C SER A 8 -8.71 -6.09 3.99
N PHE A 9 -8.05 -6.96 3.22
CA PHE A 9 -6.68 -7.38 3.50
C PHE A 9 -5.65 -6.23 3.47
N PRO A 10 -5.64 -5.36 2.43
CA PRO A 10 -4.70 -4.24 2.38
C PRO A 10 -4.95 -3.13 3.40
N SER A 11 -6.19 -2.93 3.88
CA SER A 11 -6.43 -1.99 4.98
C SER A 11 -5.82 -2.48 6.30
N PHE A 12 -5.79 -3.80 6.55
CA PHE A 12 -5.07 -4.38 7.68
C PHE A 12 -3.55 -4.20 7.56
N LEU A 13 -2.98 -4.43 6.38
CA LEU A 13 -1.56 -4.20 6.10
C LEU A 13 -1.16 -2.73 6.30
N PHE A 14 -2.04 -1.79 5.95
CA PHE A 14 -1.80 -0.36 6.14
C PHE A 14 -1.70 0.01 7.63
N ILE A 15 -2.59 -0.55 8.47
CA ILE A 15 -2.56 -0.34 9.92
C ILE A 15 -1.28 -0.93 10.53
N LEU A 16 -0.84 -2.11 10.08
CA LEU A 16 0.45 -2.70 10.51
C LEU A 16 1.65 -1.83 10.08
N GLY A 17 1.62 -1.28 8.87
CA GLY A 17 2.64 -0.36 8.37
C GLY A 17 2.72 0.93 9.18
N LEU A 18 1.58 1.53 9.51
CA LEU A 18 1.49 2.68 10.40
C LEU A 18 1.99 2.35 11.81
N PHE A 19 1.63 1.18 12.35
CA PHE A 19 2.14 0.75 13.65
C PHE A 19 3.67 0.60 13.63
N CYS A 20 4.23 0.03 12.56
CA CYS A 20 5.67 -0.08 12.36
C CYS A 20 6.32 1.32 12.29
N PHE A 21 5.73 2.26 11.55
CA PHE A 21 6.20 3.64 11.44
C PHE A 21 6.18 4.39 12.78
N VAL A 22 5.13 4.21 13.59
CA VAL A 22 5.02 4.82 14.92
C VAL A 22 5.97 4.16 15.91
N SER A 23 6.23 2.85 15.77
CA SER A 23 7.12 2.09 16.66
C SER A 23 8.62 2.38 16.46
N ASN A 24 8.97 3.49 15.80
CA ASN A 24 10.29 3.63 15.22
C ASN A 24 11.44 3.82 16.22
N ARG A 25 12.49 3.06 15.92
CA ARG A 25 13.76 2.89 16.62
C ARG A 25 14.79 3.89 16.07
N LYS A 26 15.91 4.04 16.79
CA LYS A 26 16.98 5.04 16.63
C LYS A 26 17.62 5.21 15.24
N HIS A 27 17.32 4.36 14.25
CA HIS A 27 17.98 4.38 12.94
C HIS A 27 17.06 4.92 11.84
N LEU A 28 17.56 5.92 11.10
CA LEU A 28 16.82 6.56 10.02
C LEU A 28 16.48 5.60 8.86
N LEU A 29 17.29 4.57 8.64
CA LEU A 29 17.03 3.55 7.62
C LEU A 29 15.72 2.77 7.86
N SER A 30 15.40 2.44 9.13
CA SER A 30 14.15 1.71 9.43
C SER A 30 12.91 2.59 9.24
N MET A 31 13.04 3.90 9.49
CA MET A 31 12.02 4.89 9.14
C MET A 31 11.73 4.91 7.63
N LEU A 32 12.78 5.01 6.80
CA LEU A 32 12.63 5.04 5.35
C LEU A 32 11.98 3.76 4.80
N LEU A 33 12.43 2.58 5.27
CA LEU A 33 11.83 1.31 4.87
C LEU A 33 10.35 1.20 5.28
N SER A 34 9.99 1.70 6.48
CA SER A 34 8.59 1.71 6.90
C SER A 34 7.71 2.66 6.06
N LEU A 35 8.29 3.76 5.56
CA LEU A 35 7.61 4.68 4.64
C LEU A 35 7.41 4.07 3.26
N GLU A 36 8.43 3.43 2.69
CA GLU A 36 8.32 2.71 1.41
C GLU A 36 7.24 1.62 1.49
N PHE A 37 7.16 0.90 2.61
CA PHE A 37 6.11 -0.09 2.84
C PHE A 37 4.71 0.53 2.83
N ILE A 38 4.52 1.69 3.47
CA ILE A 38 3.23 2.41 3.47
C ILE A 38 2.84 2.84 2.06
N VAL A 39 3.78 3.36 1.27
CA VAL A 39 3.54 3.77 -0.13
C VAL A 39 3.13 2.57 -0.99
N LEU A 40 3.79 1.41 -0.83
CA LEU A 40 3.44 0.19 -1.56
C LEU A 40 2.04 -0.33 -1.21
N VAL A 41 1.63 -0.28 0.06
CA VAL A 41 0.28 -0.71 0.47
C VAL A 41 -0.79 0.24 -0.09
N LEU A 42 -0.52 1.54 -0.12
CA LEU A 42 -1.41 2.52 -0.75
C LEU A 42 -1.52 2.30 -2.26
N PHE A 43 -0.42 1.99 -2.93
CA PHE A 43 -0.43 1.61 -4.34
C PHE A 43 -1.31 0.39 -4.59
N PHE A 44 -1.17 -0.65 -3.77
CA PHE A 44 -1.96 -1.86 -3.90
C PHE A 44 -3.46 -1.61 -3.68
N MET A 45 -3.83 -0.73 -2.76
CA MET A 45 -5.23 -0.28 -2.60
C MET A 45 -5.75 0.42 -3.86
N LEU A 46 -4.94 1.29 -4.46
CA LEU A 46 -5.26 2.01 -5.69
C LEU A 46 -5.41 1.07 -6.88
N PHE A 47 -4.53 0.08 -7.01
CA PHE A 47 -4.59 -0.97 -8.02
C PHE A 47 -5.89 -1.77 -7.92
N MET A 48 -6.21 -2.27 -6.71
CA MET A 48 -7.46 -3.00 -6.48
C MET A 48 -8.71 -2.17 -6.79
N TYR A 49 -8.66 -0.85 -6.56
CA TYR A 49 -9.73 0.06 -6.94
C TYR A 49 -9.84 0.23 -8.46
N LEU A 50 -8.72 0.44 -9.15
CA LEU A 50 -8.70 0.61 -10.62
C LEU A 50 -9.11 -0.67 -11.37
N ASN A 51 -8.89 -1.84 -10.77
CA ASN A 51 -9.34 -3.13 -11.30
C ASN A 51 -10.86 -3.23 -11.41
N LEU A 52 -11.61 -2.47 -10.61
CA LEU A 52 -13.07 -2.39 -10.74
C LEU A 52 -13.51 -1.59 -11.97
N TYR A 53 -12.65 -0.70 -12.49
CA TYR A 53 -12.96 0.22 -13.58
C TYR A 53 -12.22 -0.12 -14.89
N ASN A 54 -11.50 -1.25 -14.95
CA ASN A 54 -10.71 -1.70 -16.11
C ASN A 54 -9.61 -0.71 -16.58
N TYR A 55 -9.18 0.24 -15.73
CA TYR A 55 -8.12 1.21 -16.06
C TYR A 55 -6.75 0.82 -15.47
N GLU A 56 -6.55 -0.46 -15.18
CA GLU A 56 -5.45 -1.02 -14.36
C GLU A 56 -4.06 -0.64 -14.88
N ASN A 57 -3.80 -0.84 -16.17
CA ASN A 57 -2.45 -0.85 -16.70
C ASN A 57 -1.83 0.53 -16.90
N TYR A 58 -2.64 1.55 -17.21
CA TYR A 58 -2.10 2.90 -17.46
C TYR A 58 -1.72 3.61 -16.15
N PHE A 59 -2.62 3.57 -15.17
CA PHE A 59 -2.37 4.19 -13.87
C PHE A 59 -1.32 3.46 -13.04
N SER A 60 -1.24 2.12 -13.14
CA SER A 60 -0.19 1.35 -12.45
C SER A 60 1.21 1.67 -12.98
N MET A 61 1.36 1.83 -14.30
CA MET A 61 2.65 2.20 -14.90
C MET A 61 3.09 3.62 -14.50
N MET A 62 2.16 4.58 -14.47
CA MET A 62 2.47 5.95 -14.04
C MET A 62 2.97 5.96 -12.59
N PHE A 63 2.28 5.27 -11.68
CA PHE A 63 2.65 5.25 -10.27
C PHE A 63 4.02 4.59 -10.00
N LEU A 64 4.39 3.54 -10.75
CA LEU A 64 5.69 2.87 -10.57
C LEU A 64 6.88 3.70 -11.07
N THR A 65 6.65 4.66 -11.97
CA THR A 65 7.70 5.54 -12.50
C THR A 65 7.96 6.79 -11.66
N PHE A 66 7.01 7.17 -10.79
CA PHE A 66 7.11 8.32 -9.89
C PHE A 66 7.54 7.87 -8.49
#